data_AF-A0A841G2G3-F1
#
_entry.id   AF-A0A841G2G3-F1
#
_cell.length_a   1.000
_cell.length_b   1.000
_cell.length_c   1.000
_cell.angle_alpha   90.00
_cell.angle_beta   90.00
_cell.angle_gamma   90.00
#
_symmetry.space_group_name_H-M   'P 1'
#
loop_
_entity.id
_entity.type
_entity.pdbx_description
1 polymer ?
#
loop_
_entity_poly.entity_id
_entity_poly.type
_entity_poly.pdbx_seq_one_letter_code
_entity_poly.pdbx_strand_id
1 'polypeptide(L)' 'MSLVNRIQRFLHSPKGRAMSGKAQRYLQKPETQHKLRRLVAKLRGRH' A
#
# COMPACT_ATOMS: atom_id res chain seq x y z
N MET A 1 -14.70 -4.18 16.95
CA MET A 1 -14.43 -4.27 15.48
C MET A 1 -12.94 -4.14 15.24
N SER A 2 -12.31 -5.13 14.60
CA SER A 2 -10.87 -5.08 14.30
C SER A 2 -10.54 -3.97 13.29
N LEU A 3 -9.45 -3.23 13.54
CA LEU A 3 -8.92 -2.19 12.66
C LEU A 3 -8.73 -2.71 11.22
N VAL A 4 -8.37 -3.99 11.09
CA VAL A 4 -8.18 -4.69 9.81
C VAL A 4 -9.46 -4.72 8.98
N ASN A 5 -10.61 -5.02 9.60
CA ASN A 5 -11.91 -5.03 8.90
C ASN A 5 -12.34 -3.64 8.43
N ARG A 6 -11.95 -2.59 9.16
CA ARG A 6 -12.23 -1.21 8.77
C ARG A 6 -11.37 -0.78 7.58
N ILE A 7 -10.11 -1.21 7.54
CA ILE A 7 -9.21 -0.99 6.40
C ILE A 7 -9.69 -1.76 5.17
N GLN A 8 -10.10 -3.02 5.32
CA GLN A 8 -10.66 -3.81 4.20
C GLN A 8 -11.95 -3.18 3.64
N ARG A 9 -12.89 -2.77 4.50
CA ARG A 9 -14.08 -2.03 4.07
C ARG A 9 -13.73 -0.71 3.39
N PHE A 10 -12.72 -0.01 3.88
CA PHE A 10 -12.26 1.24 3.27
C PHE A 10 -11.67 0.99 1.89
N LEU A 11 -10.82 -0.04 1.72
CA LEU A 11 -10.25 -0.44 0.44
C LEU A 11 -11.32 -0.88 -0.58
N HIS A 12 -12.39 -1.55 -0.13
CA HIS A 12 -13.52 -1.92 -0.99
C HIS A 12 -14.45 -0.76 -1.33
N SER A 13 -14.36 0.37 -0.61
CA SER A 13 -15.16 1.57 -0.87
C SER A 13 -14.69 2.32 -2.13
N PRO A 14 -15.55 3.13 -2.77
CA PRO A 14 -15.17 3.94 -3.92
C PRO A 14 -14.01 4.91 -3.63
N LYS A 15 -13.91 5.43 -2.39
CA LYS A 15 -12.74 6.21 -1.95
C LYS A 15 -11.48 5.36 -1.87
N GLY A 16 -11.59 4.12 -1.38
CA GLY A 16 -10.50 3.15 -1.37
C GLY A 16 -10.00 2.84 -2.77
N ARG A 17 -10.91 2.51 -3.70
CA ARG A 17 -10.55 2.25 -5.10
C ARG A 17 -9.87 3.44 -5.78
N ALA A 18 -10.35 4.66 -5.54
CA ALA A 18 -9.70 5.87 -6.06
C ALA A 18 -8.28 6.06 -5.48
N MET A 19 -8.11 5.77 -4.20
CA MET A 19 -6.81 5.81 -3.52
C MET A 19 -5.87 4.70 -4.00
N SER A 20 -6.40 3.48 -4.21
CA SER A 20 -5.69 2.34 -4.79
C SER A 20 -5.28 2.61 -6.24
N GLY A 21 -6.11 3.26 -7.05
CA GLY A 21 -5.77 3.64 -8.43
C GLY A 21 -4.64 4.67 -8.48
N LYS A 22 -4.67 5.67 -7.60
CA LYS A 22 -3.56 6.62 -7.42
C LYS A 22 -2.31 5.89 -6.94
N ALA A 23 -2.44 5.07 -5.89
CA ALA A 23 -1.35 4.27 -5.35
C ALA A 23 -0.75 3.36 -6.42
N GLN A 24 -1.57 2.73 -7.27
CA GLN A 24 -1.13 1.88 -8.37
C GLN A 24 -0.36 2.69 -9.42
N ARG A 25 -0.79 3.92 -9.74
CA ARG A 25 -0.01 4.85 -10.58
C ARG A 25 1.32 5.25 -9.94
N TYR A 26 1.35 5.50 -8.63
CA TYR A 26 2.59 5.79 -7.93
C TYR A 26 3.50 4.56 -7.84
N LEU A 27 2.94 3.36 -7.64
CA LEU A 27 3.60 2.06 -7.60
C LEU A 27 4.10 1.61 -8.98
N GLN A 28 3.45 2.03 -10.07
CA GLN A 28 3.93 1.74 -11.43
C GLN A 28 5.18 2.54 -11.78
N LYS A 29 5.53 3.58 -11.01
CA LYS A 29 6.83 4.24 -11.17
C LYS A 29 7.93 3.29 -10.65
N PRO A 30 8.93 2.94 -11.48
CA PRO A 30 10.00 2.01 -11.10
C PRO A 30 10.78 2.51 -9.87
N GLU A 31 10.94 3.81 -9.72
CA GLU A 31 11.57 4.41 -8.54
C GLU A 31 10.79 4.15 -7.23
N THR A 32 9.46 4.16 -7.28
CA THR A 32 8.61 3.89 -6.12
C THR A 32 8.67 2.41 -5.74
N GLN A 33 8.69 1.50 -6.71
CA GLN A 33 8.89 0.06 -6.43
C GLN A 33 10.24 -0.20 -5.78
N HIS A 34 11.28 0.48 -6.25
CA HIS A 34 12.61 0.33 -5.69
C HIS A 34 12.67 0.85 -4.24
N LYS A 35 12.08 2.02 -3.95
CA LYS A 35 11.95 2.54 -2.58
C LYS A 35 11.14 1.62 -1.67
N LEU A 36 10.02 1.10 -2.15
CA LEU A 36 9.18 0.17 -1.37
C LEU A 36 9.91 -1.14 -1.11
N ARG A 37 10.57 -1.72 -2.10
CA ARG A 37 11.43 -2.90 -1.90
C ARG A 37 12.52 -2.62 -0.87
N ARG A 38 13.15 -1.45 -0.91
CA ARG A 38 14.18 -1.04 0.07
C ARG A 38 13.61 -0.88 1.48
N LEU A 39 12.42 -0.29 1.60
CA LEU A 39 11.72 -0.11 2.88
C LEU A 39 11.27 -1.45 3.46
N VAL A 40 10.68 -2.32 2.64
CA VAL A 40 10.29 -3.67 3.01
C VAL A 40 11.52 -4.49 3.38
N ALA A 41 12.62 -4.41 2.64
CA ALA A 41 13.88 -5.07 2.98
C ALA A 41 14.45 -4.58 4.32
N LYS A 42 14.40 -3.26 4.59
CA LYS A 42 14.78 -2.70 5.90
C LYS A 42 13.88 -3.17 7.04
N LEU A 43 12.58 -3.31 6.80
CA LEU A 43 11.62 -3.81 7.79
C LEU A 43 11.79 -5.32 8.03
N ARG A 44 12.04 -6.11 6.99
CA ARG A 44 12.29 -7.56 7.07
C ARG A 44 13.63 -7.90 7.71
N GLY A 45 14.67 -7.08 7.48
CA GLY A 45 15.98 -7.27 8.07
C GLY A 45 16.09 -6.80 9.53
N ARG A 46 15.01 -6.30 10.13
CA ARG A 46 14.95 -5.87 11.53
C ARG A 46 14.12 -6.86 12.36
N HIS A 47 14.40 -8.15 12.20
CA HIS A 47 13.78 -9.25 12.94
C HIS A 47 14.80 -10.30 13.34
#